data_AF-A0A9X2I7J5-F1
#
_entry.id   AF-A0A9X2I7J5-F1
#
_cell.length_a   1.000
_cell.length_b   1.000
_cell.length_c   1.000
_cell.angle_alpha   90.00
_cell.angle_beta   90.00
_cell.angle_gamma   90.00
#
_symmetry.space_group_name_H-M   'P 1'
#
loop_
_entity.id
_entity.type
_entity.pdbx_description
1 polymer ?
#
loop_
_entity_poly.entity_id
_entity_poly.type
_entity_poly.pdbx_seq_one_letter_code
_entity_poly.pdbx_strand_id
1 'polypeptide(L)'
;MIEQITNSWVCWLMLLLALYIYQQLWMDYLHLLEAPEMAEHNAPEYQRKITALKVGALPLMGLFGTITGLQDSFTGMMLGGADSQMVTNGIAHALFTTQLGLVLAIPGWLLLVFVNAKGKSCYATTTAR
;
A
#
# COMPACT_ATOMS: atom_id res chain seq x y z
N MET A 1 2.67 -22.38 2.36
CA MET A 1 2.91 -20.99 1.92
C MET A 1 1.76 -20.44 1.06
N ILE A 2 1.34 -21.10 -0.04
CA ILE A 2 0.21 -20.63 -0.88
C ILE A 2 -1.14 -20.68 -0.13
N GLU A 3 -1.34 -21.66 0.77
CA GLU A 3 -2.58 -21.79 1.55
C GLU A 3 -2.85 -20.64 2.54
N GLN A 4 -1.80 -19.92 2.98
CA GLN A 4 -1.95 -18.74 3.85
C GLN A 4 -2.43 -17.50 3.09
N ILE A 5 -2.10 -17.42 1.80
CA ILE A 5 -2.54 -16.35 0.89
C ILE A 5 -4.03 -16.51 0.57
N THR A 6 -4.49 -17.76 0.37
CA THR A 6 -5.85 -18.06 -0.07
C THR A 6 -6.88 -18.07 1.06
N ASN A 7 -6.50 -18.40 2.29
CA ASN A 7 -7.45 -18.50 3.41
C ASN A 7 -7.80 -17.17 4.07
N SER A 8 -6.94 -16.15 3.98
CA SER A 8 -7.20 -14.85 4.61
C SER A 8 -7.71 -13.85 3.60
N TRP A 9 -9.02 -13.56 3.66
CA TRP A 9 -9.71 -12.51 2.92
C TRP A 9 -8.99 -11.15 2.96
N VAL A 10 -8.26 -10.87 4.05
CA VAL A 10 -7.42 -9.67 4.22
C VAL A 10 -6.33 -9.54 3.15
N CYS A 11 -5.69 -10.64 2.73
CA CYS A 11 -4.65 -10.61 1.69
C CYS A 11 -5.23 -10.22 0.33
N TRP A 12 -6.43 -10.73 0.01
CA TRP A 12 -7.15 -10.37 -1.21
C TRP A 12 -7.57 -8.91 -1.22
N LEU A 13 -8.09 -8.39 -0.11
CA LEU A 13 -8.42 -6.98 0.04
C LEU A 13 -7.17 -6.08 -0.07
N MET A 14 -6.06 -6.51 0.52
CA MET A 14 -4.79 -5.77 0.45
C MET A 14 -4.25 -5.71 -0.97
N LEU A 15 -4.29 -6.83 -1.70
CA LEU A 15 -3.91 -6.87 -3.12
C LEU A 15 -4.83 -6.01 -3.99
N LEU A 16 -6.16 -6.11 -3.81
CA LEU A 16 -7.11 -5.28 -4.55
C LEU A 16 -6.89 -3.79 -4.28
N LEU A 17 -6.68 -3.41 -3.02
CA LEU A 17 -6.42 -2.03 -2.64
C LEU A 17 -5.09 -1.54 -3.22
N ALA A 18 -4.04 -2.37 -3.19
CA ALA A 18 -2.77 -2.05 -3.83
C ALA A 18 -2.94 -1.84 -5.34
N LEU A 19 -3.63 -2.75 -6.01
CA LEU A 19 -3.86 -2.69 -7.46
C LEU A 19 -4.68 -1.46 -7.84
N TYR A 20 -5.70 -1.11 -7.05
CA TYR A 20 -6.46 0.12 -7.22
C TYR A 20 -5.60 1.38 -7.04
N ILE A 21 -4.70 1.40 -6.06
CA ILE A 21 -3.77 2.52 -5.83
C ILE A 21 -2.78 2.63 -7.00
N TYR A 22 -2.20 1.52 -7.46
CA TYR A 22 -1.32 1.50 -8.63
C TYR A 22 -2.05 1.97 -9.89
N GLN A 23 -3.30 1.54 -10.09
CA GLN A 23 -4.12 2.00 -11.20
C GLN A 23 -4.35 3.51 -11.12
N GLN A 24 -4.69 4.07 -9.96
CA GLN A 24 -4.83 5.52 -9.81
C GLN A 24 -3.52 6.27 -10.07
N LEU A 25 -2.41 5.78 -9.53
CA LEU A 25 -1.09 6.38 -9.70
C LEU A 25 -0.64 6.38 -11.16
N TRP A 26 -0.93 5.29 -11.87
CA TRP A 26 -0.64 5.13 -13.29
C TRP A 26 -1.42 6.13 -14.14
N MET A 27 -2.71 6.33 -13.83
CA MET A 27 -3.53 7.34 -14.51
C MET A 27 -3.00 8.76 -14.29
N ASP A 28 -2.62 9.10 -13.05
CA ASP A 28 -1.99 10.39 -12.74
C ASP A 28 -0.68 10.57 -13.53
N TYR A 29 0.13 9.52 -13.64
CA TYR A 29 1.39 9.54 -14.39
C TYR A 29 1.19 9.76 -15.90
N LEU A 30 0.20 9.10 -16.50
CA LEU A 30 -0.14 9.25 -17.93
C LEU A 30 -0.68 10.65 -18.24
N HIS A 31 -1.54 11.19 -17.38
CA HIS A 31 -2.02 12.56 -17.52
C HIS A 31 -0.89 13.60 -17.48
N LEU A 32 0.15 13.36 -16.67
CA LEU A 32 1.35 14.22 -16.66
C LEU A 32 2.20 14.07 -17.94
N LEU A 33 2.18 12.93 -18.60
CA LEU A 33 2.92 12.69 -19.86
C LEU A 33 2.22 13.28 -21.07
N GLU A 34 0.89 13.24 -21.10
CA GLU A 34 0.09 13.64 -22.27
C GLU A 34 -0.14 15.16 -22.33
N ALA A 35 -0.26 15.85 -21.19
CA ALA A 35 -0.53 17.29 -21.16
C ALA A 35 0.17 18.02 -19.98
N PRO A 36 1.51 18.23 -20.04
CA PRO A 36 2.26 18.84 -18.95
C PRO A 36 1.82 20.29 -18.66
N GLU A 37 1.39 21.06 -19.67
CA GLU A 37 0.93 22.46 -19.51
C GLU A 37 -0.44 22.56 -18.82
N MET A 38 -1.33 21.58 -18.98
CA MET A 38 -2.69 21.60 -18.39
C MET A 38 -2.71 21.06 -16.95
N ALA A 39 -1.74 20.21 -16.59
CA ALA A 39 -1.58 19.70 -15.24
C ALA A 39 -1.11 20.77 -14.23
N GLU A 40 -0.50 21.87 -14.73
CA GLU A 40 -0.02 22.99 -13.92
C GLU A 40 -1.15 23.84 -13.33
N HIS A 41 -2.27 23.98 -14.05
CA HIS A 41 -3.38 24.83 -13.60
C HIS A 41 -4.40 24.10 -12.71
N ASN A 42 -4.54 22.77 -12.87
CA ASN A 42 -5.70 22.03 -12.38
C ASN A 42 -5.40 20.86 -11.45
N ALA A 43 -4.15 20.63 -11.01
CA ALA A 43 -3.87 19.59 -10.01
C ALA A 43 -4.01 20.19 -8.60
N PRO A 44 -5.18 20.09 -7.94
CA PRO A 44 -5.31 20.59 -6.57
C PRO A 44 -4.32 19.84 -5.69
N GLU A 45 -3.52 20.56 -4.90
CA GLU A 45 -2.59 19.96 -3.92
C GLU A 45 -3.26 18.86 -3.07
N TYR A 46 -4.58 19.00 -2.86
CA TYR A 46 -5.43 18.04 -2.18
C TYR A 46 -5.39 16.64 -2.79
N GLN A 47 -5.45 16.49 -4.12
CA GLN A 47 -5.40 15.17 -4.78
C GLN A 47 -4.06 14.47 -4.53
N ARG A 48 -2.94 15.21 -4.64
CA ARG A 48 -1.60 14.66 -4.37
C ARG A 48 -1.46 14.20 -2.91
N LYS A 49 -1.98 14.97 -1.95
CA LYS A 49 -1.98 14.61 -0.53
C LYS A 49 -2.82 13.35 -0.26
N ILE A 50 -3.97 13.21 -0.91
CA ILE A 50 -4.81 12.00 -0.79
C ILE A 50 -4.08 10.77 -1.34
N THR A 51 -3.46 10.88 -2.52
CA THR A 51 -2.73 9.75 -3.12
C THR A 51 -1.56 9.32 -2.23
N ALA A 52 -0.82 10.26 -1.65
CA ALA A 52 0.22 9.97 -0.67
C ALA A 52 -0.32 9.23 0.57
N LEU A 53 -1.47 9.67 1.09
CA LEU A 53 -2.13 9.03 2.23
C LEU A 53 -2.56 7.58 1.90
N LYS A 54 -3.10 7.35 0.71
CA LYS A 54 -3.49 6.01 0.23
C LYS A 54 -2.28 5.06 0.19
N VAL A 55 -1.16 5.51 -0.36
CA VAL A 55 0.09 4.72 -0.39
C VAL A 55 0.58 4.43 1.04
N GLY A 56 0.51 5.40 1.94
CA GLY A 56 0.85 5.24 3.36
C GLY A 56 -0.09 4.30 4.15
N ALA A 57 -1.31 4.06 3.67
CA ALA A 57 -2.25 3.15 4.30
C ALA A 57 -1.94 1.66 4.05
N LEU A 58 -1.18 1.32 3.00
CA LEU A 58 -0.81 -0.06 2.66
C LEU A 58 0.00 -0.77 3.77
N PRO A 59 1.09 -0.18 4.31
CA PRO A 59 1.80 -0.77 5.45
C PRO A 59 0.94 -0.91 6.71
N LEU A 60 0.02 0.05 6.94
CA LEU A 60 -0.89 0.01 8.09
C LEU A 60 -1.88 -1.17 7.99
N MET A 61 -2.33 -1.51 6.77
CA MET A 61 -3.10 -2.74 6.54
C MET A 61 -2.26 -4.00 6.77
N GLY A 62 -0.97 -3.99 6.42
CA GLY A 62 -0.04 -5.08 6.77
C GLY A 62 0.07 -5.28 8.28
N LEU A 63 0.18 -4.18 9.04
CA LEU A 63 0.18 -4.22 10.51
C LEU A 63 -1.15 -4.78 11.06
N PHE A 64 -2.28 -4.42 10.48
CA PHE A 64 -3.57 -5.01 10.86
C PHE A 64 -3.58 -6.54 10.65
N GLY A 65 -2.99 -7.03 9.56
CA GLY A 65 -2.80 -8.47 9.31
C GLY A 65 -1.98 -9.17 10.40
N THR A 66 -1.00 -8.49 11.00
CA THR A 66 -0.26 -9.04 12.15
C THR A 66 -1.13 -9.21 13.38
N ILE A 67 -2.01 -8.23 13.65
CA ILE A 67 -2.92 -8.27 14.80
C ILE A 67 -3.88 -9.45 14.62
N THR A 68 -4.43 -9.65 13.41
CA THR A 68 -5.33 -10.78 13.15
C THR A 68 -4.61 -12.13 13.26
N GLY A 69 -3.38 -12.27 12.72
CA GLY A 69 -2.64 -13.53 12.79
C GLY A 69 -2.15 -13.89 14.20
N LEU A 70 -1.79 -12.87 15.00
CA LEU A 70 -1.49 -13.07 16.42
C LEU A 70 -2.75 -13.42 17.21
N GLN A 71 -3.89 -12.81 16.90
CA GLN A 71 -5.17 -13.14 17.53
C GLN A 71 -5.57 -14.60 17.29
N ASP A 72 -5.42 -15.09 16.06
CA ASP A 72 -5.68 -16.51 15.73
C ASP A 72 -4.76 -17.46 16.52
N SER A 73 -3.49 -17.06 16.71
CA SER A 73 -2.54 -17.82 17.53
C SER A 73 -2.98 -17.91 18.99
N PHE A 74 -3.46 -16.81 19.57
CA PHE A 74 -3.99 -16.79 20.94
C PHE A 74 -5.28 -17.61 21.08
N THR A 75 -6.19 -17.53 20.11
CA THR A 75 -7.42 -18.34 20.12
C THR A 75 -7.13 -19.84 19.97
N GLY A 76 -6.14 -20.21 19.14
CA GLY A 76 -5.67 -21.59 19.04
C GLY A 76 -5.11 -22.13 20.34
N MET A 77 -4.31 -21.33 21.05
CA MET A 77 -3.76 -21.69 22.36
C MET A 77 -4.86 -21.91 23.42
N MET A 78 -5.93 -21.11 23.38
CA MET A 78 -7.05 -21.22 24.32
C MET A 78 -7.92 -22.46 24.10
N LEU A 79 -8.05 -22.93 22.85
CA LEU A 79 -8.94 -24.06 22.50
C LEU A 79 -8.23 -25.41 22.46
N GLY A 80 -6.96 -25.45 22.05
CA GLY A 80 -6.18 -26.68 21.85
C GLY A 80 -5.02 -26.89 22.82
N GLY A 81 -4.76 -25.97 23.74
CA GLY A 81 -3.54 -25.96 24.57
C GLY A 81 -2.33 -25.44 23.79
N ALA A 82 -1.13 -25.66 24.32
CA ALA A 82 0.12 -25.17 23.71
C ALA A 82 0.59 -26.01 22.51
N ASP A 83 -0.32 -26.33 21.58
CA ASP A 83 0.06 -26.97 20.33
C ASP A 83 0.94 -26.02 19.52
N SER A 84 2.24 -26.34 19.47
CA SER A 84 3.28 -25.47 18.95
C SER A 84 3.10 -25.22 17.45
N GLN A 85 2.41 -26.12 16.74
CA GLN A 85 2.13 -25.96 15.31
C GLN A 85 1.16 -24.82 15.02
N MET A 86 0.07 -24.68 15.80
CA MET A 86 -0.92 -23.63 15.58
C MET A 86 -0.33 -22.23 15.83
N VAL A 87 0.43 -22.07 16.91
CA VAL A 87 1.09 -20.80 17.27
C VAL A 87 2.13 -20.43 16.21
N THR A 88 2.95 -21.39 15.77
CA THR A 88 3.96 -21.14 14.74
C THR A 88 3.32 -20.70 13.42
N ASN A 89 2.18 -21.29 13.06
CA ASN A 89 1.46 -20.95 11.83
C ASN A 89 0.86 -19.54 11.85
N GLY A 90 0.28 -19.09 12.97
CA GLY A 90 -0.29 -17.74 13.06
C GLY A 90 0.78 -16.64 13.12
N ILE A 91 1.92 -16.90 13.75
CA ILE A 91 3.09 -15.99 13.70
C ILE A 91 3.65 -15.90 12.28
N ALA A 92 3.82 -17.04 11.59
CA ALA A 92 4.30 -17.05 10.20
C ALA A 92 3.37 -16.27 9.27
N HIS A 93 2.05 -16.39 9.48
CA HIS A 93 1.05 -15.63 8.75
C HIS A 93 1.18 -14.11 8.99
N ALA A 94 1.29 -13.71 10.26
CA ALA A 94 1.48 -12.30 10.64
C ALA A 94 2.72 -11.68 9.97
N LEU A 95 3.87 -12.36 10.03
CA LEU A 95 5.11 -11.87 9.40
C LEU A 95 4.97 -11.75 7.88
N PHE A 96 4.33 -12.73 7.24
CA PHE A 96 4.12 -12.72 5.80
C PHE A 96 3.23 -11.57 5.33
N THR A 97 2.14 -11.27 6.03
CA THR A 97 1.26 -10.12 5.70
C THR A 97 1.99 -8.77 5.81
N THR A 98 2.92 -8.63 6.75
CA THR A 98 3.75 -7.42 6.88
C THR A 98 4.72 -7.29 5.72
N GLN A 99 5.39 -8.38 5.37
CA GLN A 99 6.33 -8.40 4.25
C GLN A 99 5.60 -8.02 2.95
N LEU A 100 4.42 -8.58 2.71
CA LEU A 100 3.59 -8.23 1.55
C LEU A 100 3.20 -6.75 1.55
N GLY A 101 2.71 -6.21 2.67
CA GLY A 101 2.32 -4.80 2.75
C GLY A 101 3.47 -3.84 2.43
N LEU A 102 4.69 -4.15 2.90
CA LEU A 102 5.88 -3.36 2.59
C LEU A 102 6.31 -3.49 1.13
N VAL A 103 6.33 -4.70 0.58
CA VAL A 103 6.67 -4.94 -0.83
C VAL A 103 5.71 -4.20 -1.77
N LEU A 104 4.43 -4.09 -1.41
CA LEU A 104 3.45 -3.34 -2.19
C LEU A 104 3.57 -1.82 -2.01
N ALA A 105 3.98 -1.34 -0.83
CA ALA A 105 4.06 0.09 -0.51
C ALA A 105 5.31 0.78 -1.08
N ILE A 106 6.47 0.11 -1.08
CA ILE A 106 7.75 0.70 -1.52
C ILE A 106 7.69 1.22 -2.96
N PRO A 107 7.24 0.43 -3.96
CA PRO A 107 7.20 0.91 -5.34
C PRO A 107 6.16 2.02 -5.51
N GLY A 108 5.04 1.98 -4.78
CA GLY A 108 4.04 3.05 -4.76
C GLY A 108 4.60 4.39 -4.27
N TRP A 109 5.43 4.36 -3.23
CA TRP A 109 6.13 5.56 -2.73
C TRP A 109 7.14 6.11 -3.73
N LEU A 110 7.92 5.22 -4.37
CA LEU A 110 8.93 5.63 -5.35
C LEU A 110 8.29 6.31 -6.56
N LEU A 111 7.17 5.76 -7.05
CA LEU A 111 6.43 6.31 -8.18
C LEU A 111 5.74 7.64 -7.80
N LEU A 112 5.22 7.76 -6.58
CA LEU A 112 4.66 9.03 -6.06
C LEU A 112 5.71 10.15 -6.01
N VAL A 113 6.92 9.85 -5.52
CA VAL A 113 8.03 10.82 -5.51
C VAL A 113 8.42 11.23 -6.92
N PHE A 114 8.43 10.28 -7.86
CA PHE A 114 8.73 10.55 -9.27
C PHE A 114 7.71 11.48 -9.92
N VAL A 115 6.41 11.27 -9.67
CA VAL A 115 5.32 12.14 -10.13
C VAL A 115 5.43 13.55 -9.51
N ASN A 116 5.74 13.63 -8.22
CA ASN A 116 5.90 14.91 -7.52
C ASN A 116 7.15 15.70 -7.97
N ALA A 117 8.24 15.01 -8.30
CA ALA A 117 9.47 15.62 -8.78
C ALA A 117 9.26 16.34 -10.13
N LYS A 118 8.54 15.70 -11.07
CA LYS A 118 8.18 16.33 -12.35
C LYS A 118 7.26 17.54 -12.16
N GLY A 119 6.31 17.45 -11.23
CA GLY A 119 5.39 18.56 -10.93
C GLY A 119 6.09 19.83 -10.42
N LYS A 120 7.15 19.72 -9.61
CA LYS A 120 7.87 20.89 -9.05
C LYS A 120 8.74 21.62 -10.08
N SER A 121 9.25 20.92 -11.09
CA SER A 121 10.12 21.50 -12.12
C SER A 121 9.37 22.48 -13.04
N CYS A 122 8.04 22.33 -13.17
CA CYS A 122 7.18 23.25 -13.92
C CYS A 122 6.98 24.57 -13.15
N TYR A 123 6.70 24.49 -11.84
CA TYR A 123 6.48 25.66 -10.97
C TYR A 123 7.67 26.64 -10.91
N ALA A 124 8.90 26.15 -10.96
CA ALA A 124 10.08 27.01 -10.89
C ALA A 124 10.28 27.87 -12.14
N THR A 125 9.66 27.52 -13.27
CA THR A 125 9.87 28.22 -14.56
C THR A 125 8.82 29.31 -14.79
N THR A 126 7.60 29.16 -14.25
CA THR A 126 6.50 30.13 -14.44
C THR A 126 6.60 31.35 -13.52
N THR A 127 7.21 31.25 -12.32
CA THR A 127 7.42 32.41 -11.43
C THR A 127 8.57 33.33 -11.89
N ALA A 128 9.32 32.93 -12.91
CA ALA A 128 10.44 33.71 -13.44
C ALA A 128 10.07 34.60 -14.65
N ARG A 129 8.78 34.70 -15.00
CA ARG A 129 8.27 35.53 -16.10
C ARG A 129 7.20 36.50 -15.61
#